data_AF-A0A0G1HS99-F1
#
_entry.id   AF-A0A0G1HS99-F1
#
_cell.length_a   1.000
_cell.length_b   1.000
_cell.length_c   1.000
_cell.angle_alpha   90.00
_cell.angle_beta   90.00
_cell.angle_gamma   90.00
#
_symmetry.space_group_name_H-M   'P 1'
#
loop_
_entity.id
_entity.type
_entity.pdbx_description
1 polymer ?
#
loop_
_entity_poly.entity_id
_entity_poly.type
_entity_poly.pdbx_seq_one_letter_code
_entity_poly.pdbx_strand_id
1 'polypeptide(L)'
;MLFYMPSIQTYLRLLAYNPSDRDYDAAHEWLLRVNDIETSEVLKIATSTYENQEHIPSVKELAELVKTNENDSIHIPELQKIIGEALAIMKQSRDPMHDQTHIVRAIRFAHILYKKLIPENKTLDWGIIVAALSWHDVYRVKNLGFLYNKNTPLRKALRKIPWLIDIDIYLVFKKDSIGSALSFLKESKRRIPKDLRRKIAIAILGEHSLSGFQESIFPGISLYKTIVFCADTLDLISISRACNGWRSIQKKGLMDMRWYNRLLVLNILSGLPRLEQHPSFAIALDLYQIIKQSTYEYVSRFFPTDAKLLSGLMNQKPIVQ
;
A
#
# COMPACT_ATOMS: atom_id res chain seq x y z
N MET A 1 1.44 19.06 12.57
CA MET A 1 1.49 18.40 11.25
C MET A 1 0.31 18.94 10.43
N LEU A 2 0.55 19.92 9.56
CA LEU A 2 -0.50 20.58 8.77
C LEU A 2 -0.75 19.74 7.51
N PHE A 3 -1.97 19.20 7.38
CA PHE A 3 -2.40 18.48 6.18
C PHE A 3 -2.49 19.45 5.01
N TYR A 4 -1.91 19.11 3.87
CA TYR A 4 -2.23 19.80 2.61
C TYR A 4 -3.63 19.35 2.17
N MET A 5 -4.65 20.14 2.51
CA MET A 5 -5.98 19.99 1.93
C MET A 5 -6.02 20.77 0.61
N PRO A 6 -6.35 20.15 -0.53
CA PRO A 6 -6.59 20.87 -1.77
C PRO A 6 -7.69 21.92 -1.59
N SER A 7 -7.64 22.99 -2.40
CA SER A 7 -8.70 24.00 -2.39
C SER A 7 -10.08 23.39 -2.64
N ILE A 8 -11.14 23.99 -2.04
CA ILE A 8 -12.54 23.58 -2.23
C ILE A 8 -12.95 23.60 -3.73
N GLN A 9 -12.31 24.42 -4.57
CA GLN A 9 -12.55 24.43 -6.02
C GLN A 9 -11.90 23.26 -6.76
N THR A 10 -10.67 22.88 -6.41
CA THR A 10 -10.05 21.62 -6.86
C THR A 10 -10.94 20.44 -6.48
N TYR A 11 -11.48 20.50 -5.26
CA TYR A 11 -12.38 19.52 -4.66
C TYR A 11 -13.74 19.38 -5.40
N LEU A 12 -14.38 20.48 -5.79
CA LEU A 12 -15.65 20.46 -6.54
C LEU A 12 -15.51 20.01 -8.00
N ARG A 13 -14.34 20.21 -8.63
CA ARG A 13 -14.08 19.74 -10.01
C ARG A 13 -13.94 18.21 -10.09
N LEU A 14 -13.32 17.59 -9.09
CA LEU A 14 -13.24 16.12 -8.94
C LEU A 14 -14.62 15.47 -8.80
N LEU A 15 -15.60 16.20 -8.27
CA LEU A 15 -16.97 15.71 -8.13
C LEU A 15 -17.74 15.65 -9.45
N ALA A 16 -17.31 16.31 -10.53
CA ALA A 16 -18.10 16.43 -11.76
C ALA A 16 -17.72 15.42 -12.85
N TYR A 17 -16.61 14.68 -12.72
CA TYR A 17 -16.05 13.85 -13.78
C TYR A 17 -16.32 12.35 -13.57
N ASN A 18 -16.74 11.65 -14.63
CA ASN A 18 -17.00 10.21 -14.65
C ASN A 18 -16.36 9.61 -15.92
N PRO A 19 -15.14 9.05 -15.83
CA PRO A 19 -14.48 8.44 -16.99
C PRO A 19 -15.29 7.26 -17.55
N SER A 20 -15.21 7.06 -18.86
CA SER A 20 -15.98 6.01 -19.56
C SER A 20 -15.32 4.64 -19.42
N ASP A 21 -16.08 3.55 -19.50
CA ASP A 21 -15.54 2.18 -19.45
C ASP A 21 -14.45 1.95 -20.53
N ARG A 22 -14.59 2.62 -21.69
CA ARG A 22 -13.63 2.59 -22.80
C ARG A 22 -12.25 3.14 -22.44
N ASP A 23 -12.19 4.16 -21.57
CA ASP A 23 -10.92 4.76 -21.14
C ASP A 23 -10.12 3.79 -20.27
N TYR A 24 -10.81 2.93 -19.50
CA TYR A 24 -10.18 1.92 -18.65
C TYR A 24 -9.76 0.66 -19.39
N ASP A 25 -10.54 0.21 -20.38
CA ASP A 25 -10.13 -0.90 -21.25
C ASP A 25 -8.86 -0.54 -22.02
N ALA A 26 -8.79 0.68 -22.56
CA ALA A 26 -7.58 1.22 -23.19
C ALA A 26 -6.39 1.31 -22.21
N ALA A 27 -6.66 1.65 -20.95
CA ALA A 27 -5.66 1.70 -19.88
C ALA A 27 -5.12 0.31 -19.51
N HIS A 28 -6.00 -0.69 -19.47
CA HIS A 28 -5.63 -2.07 -19.23
C HIS A 28 -4.82 -2.67 -20.39
N GLU A 29 -5.24 -2.44 -21.63
CA GLU A 29 -4.47 -2.87 -22.81
C GLU A 29 -3.11 -2.16 -22.94
N TRP A 30 -3.00 -0.91 -22.49
CA TRP A 30 -1.72 -0.22 -22.44
C TRP A 30 -0.78 -0.86 -21.42
N LEU A 31 -1.29 -1.27 -20.25
CA LEU A 31 -0.50 -1.95 -19.22
C LEU A 31 0.01 -3.33 -19.66
N LEU A 32 -0.83 -4.08 -20.37
CA LEU A 32 -0.42 -5.34 -21.00
C LEU A 32 0.77 -5.12 -21.94
N ARG A 33 0.70 -4.07 -22.77
CA ARG A 33 1.77 -3.71 -23.72
C ARG A 33 3.05 -3.19 -23.07
N VAL A 34 2.97 -2.51 -21.92
CA VAL A 34 4.14 -2.03 -21.17
C VAL A 34 4.85 -3.17 -20.43
N ASN A 35 4.13 -4.23 -20.03
CA ASN A 35 4.73 -5.42 -19.42
C ASN A 35 5.57 -6.24 -20.41
N ASP A 36 5.25 -6.18 -21.71
CA ASP A 36 5.98 -6.90 -22.78
C ASP A 36 7.28 -6.21 -23.21
N ILE A 37 7.55 -5.00 -22.72
CA ILE A 37 8.81 -4.28 -22.96
C ILE A 37 9.77 -4.64 -21.83
N GLU A 38 11.06 -4.82 -22.15
CA GLU A 38 12.13 -5.08 -21.18
C GLU A 38 12.25 -3.90 -20.20
N THR A 39 11.51 -4.00 -19.09
CA THR A 39 11.29 -2.91 -18.13
C THR A 39 11.95 -3.22 -16.80
N SER A 40 12.28 -2.17 -16.04
CA SER A 40 12.89 -2.29 -14.71
C SER A 40 11.97 -3.09 -13.76
N GLU A 41 12.56 -3.83 -12.82
CA GLU A 41 11.81 -4.64 -11.83
C GLU A 41 10.74 -3.81 -11.09
N VAL A 42 11.05 -2.53 -10.81
CA VAL A 42 10.12 -1.56 -10.20
C VAL A 42 8.88 -1.37 -11.07
N LEU A 43 9.06 -1.15 -12.38
CA LEU A 43 7.94 -0.93 -13.28
C LEU A 43 7.09 -2.20 -13.41
N LYS A 44 7.71 -3.38 -13.51
CA LYS A 44 7.00 -4.68 -13.52
C LYS A 44 6.14 -4.90 -12.27
N ILE A 45 6.56 -4.41 -11.10
CA ILE A 45 5.73 -4.45 -9.89
C ILE A 45 4.58 -3.43 -10.01
N ALA A 46 4.92 -2.20 -10.38
CA ALA A 46 4.00 -1.07 -10.49
C ALA A 46 2.94 -1.20 -11.58
N THR A 47 3.09 -2.16 -12.50
CA THR A 47 2.12 -2.51 -13.57
C THR A 47 1.51 -3.92 -13.44
N SER A 48 1.93 -4.73 -12.46
CA SER A 48 1.35 -6.06 -12.19
C SER A 48 -0.13 -6.03 -11.75
N THR A 49 -1.03 -6.58 -12.57
CA THR A 49 -2.47 -6.72 -12.26
C THR A 49 -2.82 -8.16 -11.85
N TYR A 50 -4.04 -8.37 -11.33
CA TYR A 50 -4.53 -9.71 -10.94
C TYR A 50 -4.46 -10.76 -12.08
N GLU A 51 -4.60 -10.33 -13.34
CA GLU A 51 -4.59 -11.23 -14.50
C GLU A 51 -3.19 -11.38 -15.12
N ASN A 52 -2.27 -10.46 -14.79
CA ASN A 52 -0.87 -10.50 -15.23
C ASN A 52 0.07 -11.00 -14.11
N GLN A 53 -0.46 -11.27 -12.92
CA GLN A 53 0.26 -12.03 -11.90
C GLN A 53 0.22 -13.49 -12.32
N GLU A 54 1.15 -13.89 -13.19
CA GLU A 54 1.36 -15.30 -13.53
C GLU A 54 1.64 -16.15 -12.28
N HIS A 55 2.11 -15.51 -11.20
CA HIS A 55 2.44 -16.21 -9.97
C HIS A 55 2.27 -15.33 -8.71
N ILE A 56 1.48 -15.81 -7.75
CA ILE A 56 1.51 -15.31 -6.37
C ILE A 56 2.55 -16.15 -5.62
N PRO A 57 3.67 -15.56 -5.16
CA PRO A 57 4.73 -16.32 -4.53
C PRO A 57 4.20 -17.00 -3.25
N SER A 58 4.50 -18.28 -3.14
CA SER A 58 4.35 -19.03 -1.90
C SER A 58 5.26 -18.47 -0.81
N VAL A 59 4.95 -18.76 0.45
CA VAL A 59 5.79 -18.34 1.57
C VAL A 59 7.22 -18.87 1.46
N LYS A 60 7.37 -20.07 0.87
CA LYS A 60 8.67 -20.66 0.59
C LYS A 60 9.45 -19.83 -0.42
N GLU A 61 8.81 -19.40 -1.51
CA GLU A 61 9.45 -18.53 -2.50
C GLU A 61 9.80 -17.17 -1.93
N LEU A 62 8.95 -16.61 -1.05
CA LEU A 62 9.28 -15.38 -0.31
C LEU A 62 10.49 -15.54 0.61
N ALA A 63 10.70 -16.73 1.20
CA ALA A 63 11.90 -17.04 1.96
C ALA A 63 13.14 -17.20 1.05
N GLU A 64 12.97 -17.76 -0.14
CA GLU A 64 14.03 -17.96 -1.13
C GLU A 64 14.48 -16.64 -1.81
N LEU A 65 13.69 -15.57 -1.70
CA LEU A 65 14.07 -14.22 -2.17
C LEU A 65 15.32 -13.66 -1.47
N VAL A 66 15.66 -14.18 -0.28
CA VAL A 66 16.83 -13.77 0.49
C VAL A 66 17.71 -14.99 0.72
N LYS A 67 18.45 -15.40 -0.32
CA LYS A 67 19.41 -16.51 -0.25
C LYS A 67 20.63 -16.20 0.64
N THR A 68 20.79 -14.96 1.10
CA THR A 68 22.05 -14.45 1.67
C THR A 68 22.07 -14.39 3.20
N ASN A 69 20.96 -14.64 3.89
CA ASN A 69 20.90 -14.57 5.36
C ASN A 69 20.09 -15.72 5.98
N GLU A 70 20.72 -16.87 6.16
CA GLU A 70 20.10 -18.07 6.76
C GLU A 70 19.57 -17.85 8.19
N ASN A 71 20.02 -16.78 8.87
CA ASN A 71 19.54 -16.40 10.20
C ASN A 71 18.25 -15.56 10.18
N ASP A 72 17.72 -15.21 9.00
CA ASP A 72 16.46 -14.48 8.90
C ASP A 72 15.31 -15.27 9.52
N SER A 73 14.47 -14.58 10.30
CA SER A 73 13.33 -15.22 10.95
C SER A 73 12.31 -15.79 9.96
N ILE A 74 12.37 -15.41 8.68
CA ILE A 74 11.56 -15.99 7.60
C ILE A 74 11.73 -17.51 7.47
N HIS A 75 12.87 -18.06 7.91
CA HIS A 75 13.12 -19.50 7.89
C HIS A 75 12.48 -20.25 9.06
N ILE A 76 11.91 -19.55 10.05
CA ILE A 76 11.17 -20.18 11.16
C ILE A 76 9.85 -20.76 10.62
N PRO A 77 9.61 -22.09 10.70
CA PRO A 77 8.42 -22.71 10.11
C PRO A 77 7.10 -22.15 10.64
N GLU A 78 7.02 -21.85 11.94
CA GLU A 78 5.81 -21.25 12.52
C GLU A 78 5.58 -19.82 12.04
N LEU A 79 6.63 -19.04 11.76
CA LEU A 79 6.45 -17.72 11.16
C LEU A 79 5.92 -17.85 9.72
N GLN A 80 6.42 -18.81 8.95
CA GLN A 80 5.93 -19.07 7.59
C GLN A 80 4.46 -19.46 7.58
N LYS A 81 4.01 -20.30 8.53
CA LYS A 81 2.58 -20.63 8.69
C LYS A 81 1.74 -19.39 9.00
N ILE A 82 2.19 -18.56 9.93
CA ILE A 82 1.52 -17.29 10.29
C ILE A 82 1.42 -16.33 9.09
N ILE A 83 2.46 -16.27 8.25
CA ILE A 83 2.44 -15.49 6.99
C ILE A 83 1.42 -16.08 6.01
N GLY A 84 1.45 -17.40 5.81
CA GLY A 84 0.52 -18.11 4.92
C GLY A 84 -0.95 -17.93 5.32
N GLU A 85 -1.24 -17.97 6.63
CA GLU A 85 -2.57 -17.72 7.19
C GLU A 85 -3.06 -16.30 6.87
N ALA A 86 -2.21 -15.29 7.03
CA ALA A 86 -2.57 -13.92 6.67
C ALA A 86 -2.86 -13.76 5.17
N LEU A 87 -2.02 -14.33 4.31
CA LEU A 87 -2.23 -14.31 2.86
C LEU A 87 -3.55 -15.01 2.48
N ALA A 88 -3.88 -16.12 3.14
CA ALA A 88 -5.15 -16.83 2.95
C ALA A 88 -6.35 -16.00 3.42
N ILE A 89 -6.24 -15.25 4.52
CA ILE A 89 -7.28 -14.32 4.98
C ILE A 89 -7.45 -13.17 3.96
N MET A 90 -6.36 -12.56 3.50
CA MET A 90 -6.39 -11.45 2.54
C MET A 90 -6.92 -11.86 1.17
N LYS A 91 -6.76 -13.14 0.78
CA LYS A 91 -7.39 -13.70 -0.42
C LYS A 91 -8.92 -13.66 -0.36
N GLN A 92 -9.48 -13.72 0.84
CA GLN A 92 -10.93 -13.65 1.08
C GLN A 92 -11.44 -12.20 1.19
N SER A 93 -10.54 -11.22 1.09
CA SER A 93 -10.91 -9.81 1.18
C SER A 93 -11.90 -9.43 0.09
N ARG A 94 -13.01 -8.83 0.50
CA ARG A 94 -13.94 -8.18 -0.42
C ARG A 94 -13.57 -6.72 -0.64
N ASP A 95 -12.52 -6.21 0.01
CA ASP A 95 -12.05 -4.85 -0.20
C ASP A 95 -11.47 -4.78 -1.62
N PRO A 96 -11.99 -3.90 -2.50
CA PRO A 96 -11.49 -3.76 -3.86
C PRO A 96 -10.05 -3.21 -3.91
N MET A 97 -9.57 -2.65 -2.82
CA MET A 97 -8.26 -2.04 -2.67
C MET A 97 -7.32 -2.91 -1.83
N HIS A 98 -7.79 -3.51 -0.75
CA HIS A 98 -6.91 -4.19 0.21
C HIS A 98 -7.14 -5.70 0.15
N ASP A 99 -6.59 -6.33 -0.89
CA ASP A 99 -6.63 -7.78 -1.12
C ASP A 99 -5.24 -8.42 -1.09
N GLN A 100 -5.14 -9.73 -1.31
CA GLN A 100 -3.86 -10.44 -1.33
C GLN A 100 -2.86 -9.86 -2.34
N THR A 101 -3.32 -9.32 -3.47
CA THR A 101 -2.41 -8.81 -4.50
C THR A 101 -1.71 -7.53 -4.05
N HIS A 102 -2.39 -6.69 -3.27
CA HIS A 102 -1.77 -5.54 -2.60
C HIS A 102 -0.61 -5.97 -1.72
N ILE A 103 -0.84 -6.94 -0.84
CA ILE A 103 0.18 -7.46 0.07
C ILE A 103 1.40 -7.96 -0.70
N VAL A 104 1.18 -8.71 -1.78
CA VAL A 104 2.26 -9.25 -2.62
C VAL A 104 3.05 -8.14 -3.29
N ARG A 105 2.40 -7.12 -3.86
CA ARG A 105 3.11 -5.98 -4.49
C ARG A 105 3.90 -5.18 -3.47
N ALA A 106 3.33 -4.92 -2.29
CA ALA A 106 4.03 -4.25 -1.20
C ALA A 106 5.27 -5.06 -0.77
N ILE A 107 5.17 -6.39 -0.60
CA ILE A 107 6.33 -7.24 -0.30
C ILE A 107 7.41 -7.15 -1.40
N ARG A 108 7.03 -7.09 -2.68
CA ARG A 108 8.00 -6.94 -3.78
C ARG A 108 8.70 -5.56 -3.74
N PHE A 109 7.98 -4.47 -3.47
CA PHE A 109 8.62 -3.16 -3.26
C PHE A 109 9.55 -3.18 -2.04
N ALA A 110 9.12 -3.80 -0.94
CA ALA A 110 9.94 -3.95 0.26
C ALA A 110 11.21 -4.76 0.01
N HIS A 111 11.18 -5.76 -0.88
CA HIS A 111 12.36 -6.55 -1.23
C HIS A 111 13.44 -5.71 -1.93
N ILE A 112 13.03 -4.80 -2.81
CA ILE A 112 13.96 -3.86 -3.46
C ILE A 112 14.60 -2.94 -2.41
N LEU A 113 13.79 -2.40 -1.48
CA LEU A 113 14.30 -1.57 -0.37
C LEU A 113 15.24 -2.39 0.53
N TYR A 114 14.88 -3.62 0.87
CA TYR A 114 15.68 -4.53 1.69
C TYR A 114 17.05 -4.79 1.06
N LYS A 115 17.10 -5.10 -0.24
CA LYS A 115 18.36 -5.32 -0.97
C LYS A 115 19.27 -4.09 -0.96
N LYS A 116 18.70 -2.89 -1.04
CA LYS A 116 19.47 -1.63 -0.94
C LYS A 116 20.01 -1.38 0.46
N LEU A 117 19.29 -1.81 1.50
CA LEU A 117 19.60 -1.49 2.90
C LEU A 117 20.47 -2.53 3.62
N ILE A 118 20.43 -3.79 3.20
CA ILE A 118 21.15 -4.89 3.86
C ILE A 118 22.68 -4.69 3.95
N PRO A 119 23.38 -4.05 2.98
CA PRO A 119 24.83 -3.88 3.09
C PRO A 119 25.25 -3.04 4.32
N GLU A 120 24.43 -2.05 4.68
CA GLU A 120 24.66 -1.15 5.81
C GLU A 120 23.95 -1.62 7.10
N ASN A 121 22.94 -2.48 6.97
CA ASN A 121 22.08 -2.91 8.07
C ASN A 121 22.04 -4.43 8.20
N LYS A 122 23.18 -5.04 8.52
CA LYS A 122 23.34 -6.51 8.58
C LYS A 122 22.39 -7.24 9.55
N THR A 123 21.77 -6.51 10.48
CA THR A 123 20.79 -7.04 11.46
C THR A 123 19.34 -6.93 10.98
N LEU A 124 19.11 -6.50 9.73
CA LEU A 124 17.78 -6.36 9.16
C LEU A 124 17.18 -7.74 8.84
N ASP A 125 16.04 -8.02 9.46
CA ASP A 125 15.38 -9.31 9.41
C ASP A 125 14.24 -9.32 8.38
N TRP A 126 14.39 -10.10 7.31
CA TRP A 126 13.39 -10.17 6.24
C TRP A 126 12.05 -10.72 6.73
N GLY A 127 12.07 -11.66 7.67
CA GLY A 127 10.86 -12.25 8.24
C GLY A 127 10.00 -11.25 8.98
N ILE A 128 10.59 -10.25 9.63
CA ILE A 128 9.85 -9.16 10.29
C ILE A 128 9.09 -8.33 9.26
N ILE A 129 9.72 -7.98 8.14
CA ILE A 129 9.15 -7.16 7.08
C ILE A 129 7.99 -7.90 6.40
N VAL A 130 8.21 -9.15 6.00
CA VAL A 130 7.19 -9.96 5.32
C VAL A 130 6.00 -10.24 6.24
N ALA A 131 6.24 -10.58 7.50
CA ALA A 131 5.17 -10.82 8.45
C ALA A 131 4.36 -9.54 8.74
N ALA A 132 5.04 -8.40 8.90
CA ALA A 132 4.36 -7.13 9.12
C ALA A 132 3.49 -6.73 7.92
N LEU A 133 4.05 -6.78 6.70
CA LEU A 133 3.28 -6.51 5.48
C LEU A 133 2.15 -7.52 5.27
N SER A 134 2.34 -8.79 5.60
CA SER A 134 1.27 -9.79 5.43
C SER A 134 0.09 -9.52 6.36
N TRP A 135 0.34 -8.99 7.55
CA TRP A 135 -0.67 -8.79 8.59
C TRP A 135 -1.26 -7.38 8.65
N HIS A 136 -0.63 -6.36 8.05
CA HIS A 136 -0.98 -4.95 8.30
C HIS A 136 -2.43 -4.57 8.00
N ASP A 137 -3.07 -5.26 7.05
CA ASP A 137 -4.46 -5.02 6.64
C ASP A 137 -5.45 -6.13 7.01
N VAL A 138 -5.01 -7.18 7.72
CA VAL A 138 -5.86 -8.36 8.01
C VAL A 138 -7.15 -7.99 8.74
N TYR A 139 -7.11 -6.99 9.64
CA TYR A 139 -8.29 -6.55 10.36
C TYR A 139 -9.38 -5.98 9.44
N ARG A 140 -8.99 -5.42 8.29
CA ARG A 140 -9.89 -4.80 7.30
C ARG A 140 -10.78 -5.82 6.59
N VAL A 141 -10.32 -7.07 6.44
CA VAL A 141 -11.07 -8.16 5.80
C VAL A 141 -12.43 -8.39 6.47
N LYS A 142 -12.46 -8.32 7.81
CA LYS A 142 -13.70 -8.50 8.60
C LYS A 142 -14.44 -7.19 8.86
N ASN A 143 -13.78 -6.05 8.65
CA ASN A 143 -14.29 -4.72 8.91
C ASN A 143 -14.19 -3.88 7.64
N LEU A 144 -14.89 -4.32 6.58
CA LEU A 144 -15.09 -3.50 5.39
C LEU A 144 -15.79 -2.22 5.82
N GLY A 145 -14.98 -1.18 5.98
CA GLY A 145 -15.45 0.10 6.48
C GLY A 145 -16.58 0.63 5.62
N PHE A 146 -17.33 1.55 6.23
CA PHE A 146 -18.24 2.48 5.58
C PHE A 146 -17.76 2.96 4.18
N LEU A 147 -16.45 3.18 4.05
CA LEU A 147 -15.77 3.70 2.86
C LEU A 147 -16.10 2.95 1.58
N TYR A 148 -16.28 1.63 1.64
CA TYR A 148 -16.47 0.82 0.44
C TYR A 148 -17.93 0.48 0.17
N ASN A 149 -18.78 0.36 1.19
CA ASN A 149 -20.17 -0.05 1.00
C ASN A 149 -21.08 1.12 0.58
N LYS A 150 -21.48 1.13 -0.70
CA LYS A 150 -22.32 2.20 -1.30
C LYS A 150 -23.73 2.31 -0.75
N ASN A 151 -24.19 1.32 0.00
CA ASN A 151 -25.56 1.23 0.49
C ASN A 151 -25.72 1.66 1.95
N THR A 152 -24.65 2.04 2.65
CA THR A 152 -24.77 2.47 4.05
C THR A 152 -25.56 3.80 4.16
N PRO A 153 -26.51 3.92 5.11
CA PRO A 153 -27.29 5.16 5.30
C PRO A 153 -26.41 6.38 5.56
N LEU A 154 -25.37 6.19 6.36
CA LEU A 154 -24.37 7.21 6.62
C LEU A 154 -23.71 7.68 5.31
N ARG A 155 -23.49 6.81 4.30
CA ARG A 155 -22.75 7.19 3.07
C ARG A 155 -23.64 8.04 2.18
N LYS A 156 -24.92 7.70 2.13
CA LYS A 156 -25.94 8.52 1.46
C LYS A 156 -26.03 9.91 2.09
N ALA A 157 -25.89 10.02 3.41
CA ALA A 157 -25.88 11.29 4.13
C ALA A 157 -24.57 12.10 3.92
N LEU A 158 -23.41 11.45 4.06
CA LEU A 158 -22.10 12.09 3.98
C LEU A 158 -21.68 12.46 2.55
N ARG A 159 -22.32 11.92 1.50
CA ARG A 159 -22.13 12.35 0.09
C ARG A 159 -22.21 13.87 -0.10
N LYS A 160 -22.94 14.57 0.77
CA LYS A 160 -23.12 16.03 0.73
C LYS A 160 -22.09 16.82 1.57
N ILE A 161 -21.30 16.16 2.42
CA ILE A 161 -20.35 16.81 3.35
C ILE A 161 -19.00 16.10 3.27
N PRO A 162 -18.15 16.50 2.31
CA PRO A 162 -17.10 15.60 1.92
C PRO A 162 -15.86 15.54 2.81
N TRP A 163 -15.55 16.61 3.53
CA TRP A 163 -14.40 16.67 4.43
C TRP A 163 -14.57 15.73 5.63
N LEU A 164 -15.81 15.47 6.07
CA LEU A 164 -16.10 14.46 7.10
C LEU A 164 -15.72 13.05 6.65
N ILE A 165 -15.83 12.77 5.35
CA ILE A 165 -15.42 11.47 4.82
C ILE A 165 -13.90 11.34 4.83
N ASP A 166 -13.16 12.42 4.57
CA ASP A 166 -11.69 12.40 4.59
C ASP A 166 -11.14 12.20 6.01
N ILE A 167 -11.81 12.76 7.03
CA ILE A 167 -11.52 12.49 8.45
C ILE A 167 -11.81 11.03 8.81
N ASP A 168 -12.94 10.48 8.33
CA ASP A 168 -13.30 9.09 8.57
C ASP A 168 -12.31 8.11 7.91
N ILE A 169 -11.86 8.40 6.68
CA ILE A 169 -10.78 7.67 5.99
C ILE A 169 -9.55 7.57 6.89
N TYR A 170 -9.13 8.70 7.48
CA TYR A 170 -7.96 8.74 8.37
C TYR A 170 -8.14 7.91 9.66
N LEU A 171 -9.32 7.98 10.28
CA LEU A 171 -9.63 7.20 11.48
C LEU A 171 -9.68 5.70 11.22
N VAL A 172 -10.13 5.30 10.02
CA VAL A 172 -10.12 3.90 9.57
C VAL A 172 -8.70 3.36 9.50
N PHE A 173 -7.75 4.09 8.89
CA PHE A 173 -6.35 3.65 8.84
C PHE A 173 -5.76 3.37 10.24
N LYS A 174 -5.95 4.29 11.19
CA LYS A 174 -5.44 4.09 12.56
C LYS A 174 -6.09 2.90 13.27
N LYS A 175 -7.41 2.72 13.09
CA LYS A 175 -8.15 1.59 13.65
C LYS A 175 -7.65 0.27 13.07
N ASP A 176 -7.37 0.24 11.77
CA ASP A 176 -6.96 -0.97 11.07
C ASP A 176 -5.56 -1.41 11.50
N SER A 177 -4.58 -0.51 11.58
CA SER A 177 -3.23 -0.88 12.05
C SER A 177 -3.25 -1.43 13.49
N ILE A 178 -4.04 -0.83 14.38
CA ILE A 178 -4.20 -1.34 15.76
C ILE A 178 -4.90 -2.70 15.74
N GLY A 179 -6.01 -2.83 15.02
CA GLY A 179 -6.77 -4.06 14.93
C GLY A 179 -5.95 -5.21 14.34
N SER A 180 -5.13 -4.92 13.33
CA SER A 180 -4.22 -5.86 12.67
C SER A 180 -3.09 -6.29 13.60
N ALA A 181 -2.46 -5.35 14.31
CA ALA A 181 -1.42 -5.67 15.29
C ALA A 181 -1.97 -6.55 16.44
N LEU A 182 -3.17 -6.25 16.94
CA LEU A 182 -3.83 -7.06 17.97
C LEU A 182 -4.20 -8.45 17.44
N SER A 183 -4.69 -8.54 16.21
CA SER A 183 -5.02 -9.81 15.56
C SER A 183 -3.76 -10.67 15.40
N PHE A 184 -2.66 -10.08 14.92
CA PHE A 184 -1.37 -10.74 14.83
C PHE A 184 -0.88 -11.21 16.21
N LEU A 185 -0.93 -10.37 17.25
CA LEU A 185 -0.49 -10.73 18.60
C LEU A 185 -1.27 -11.90 19.19
N LYS A 186 -2.56 -11.99 18.86
CA LYS A 186 -3.44 -13.11 19.24
C LYS A 186 -3.04 -14.39 18.50
N GLU A 187 -2.91 -14.31 17.18
CA GLU A 187 -2.62 -15.47 16.33
C GLU A 187 -1.22 -16.06 16.60
N SER A 188 -0.22 -15.17 16.73
CA SER A 188 1.18 -15.56 16.94
C SER A 188 1.53 -15.96 18.39
N LYS A 189 0.56 -15.95 19.31
CA LYS A 189 0.80 -16.18 20.74
C LYS A 189 1.41 -17.57 20.95
N ARG A 190 2.61 -17.61 21.53
CA ARG A 190 3.39 -18.84 21.83
C ARG A 190 3.85 -19.63 20.60
N ARG A 191 3.60 -19.17 19.37
CA ARG A 191 4.04 -19.83 18.13
C ARG A 191 5.44 -19.38 17.69
N ILE A 192 5.82 -18.16 18.03
CA ILE A 192 7.12 -17.56 17.70
C ILE A 192 7.75 -16.89 18.93
N PRO A 193 9.08 -16.64 18.94
CA PRO A 193 9.77 -15.97 20.04
C PRO A 193 9.13 -14.63 20.41
N LYS A 194 9.06 -14.35 21.72
CA LYS A 194 8.37 -13.18 22.27
C LYS A 194 8.91 -11.86 21.73
N ASP A 195 10.23 -11.76 21.52
CA ASP A 195 10.88 -10.57 20.99
C ASP A 195 10.52 -10.33 19.51
N LEU A 196 10.69 -11.35 18.68
CA LEU A 196 10.28 -11.34 17.27
C LEU A 196 8.82 -10.93 17.10
N ARG A 197 7.94 -11.53 17.91
CA ARG A 197 6.51 -11.20 17.93
C ARG A 197 6.24 -9.72 18.24
N ARG A 198 6.99 -9.12 19.17
CA ARG A 198 6.82 -7.71 19.53
C ARG A 198 7.31 -6.79 18.42
N LYS A 199 8.46 -7.09 17.82
CA LYS A 199 9.00 -6.33 16.68
C LYS A 199 8.03 -6.34 15.49
N ILE A 200 7.48 -7.50 15.12
CA ILE A 200 6.47 -7.59 14.05
C ILE A 200 5.22 -6.77 14.39
N ALA A 201 4.68 -6.91 15.61
CA ALA A 201 3.50 -6.15 16.02
C ALA A 201 3.73 -4.63 16.01
N ILE A 202 4.92 -4.17 16.41
CA ILE A 202 5.29 -2.75 16.38
C ILE A 202 5.48 -2.27 14.93
N ALA A 203 6.06 -3.10 14.05
CA ALA A 203 6.18 -2.80 12.63
C ALA A 203 4.79 -2.65 11.96
N ILE A 204 3.82 -3.51 12.31
CA ILE A 204 2.42 -3.41 11.85
C ILE A 204 1.76 -2.10 12.30
N LEU A 205 2.04 -1.63 13.52
CA LEU A 205 1.50 -0.36 14.01
C LEU A 205 2.04 0.87 13.25
N GLY A 206 3.18 0.74 12.58
CA GLY A 206 3.79 1.82 11.80
C GLY A 206 4.00 3.10 12.60
N GLU A 207 3.72 4.24 11.96
CA GLU A 207 3.83 5.59 12.53
C GLU A 207 2.79 5.89 13.63
N HIS A 208 1.78 5.04 13.82
CA HIS A 208 0.70 5.27 14.79
C HIS A 208 1.09 4.98 16.24
N SER A 209 2.39 4.94 16.55
CA SER A 209 2.92 4.55 17.84
C SER A 209 4.11 5.42 18.28
N LEU A 210 4.45 5.38 19.58
CA LEU A 210 5.46 6.23 20.22
C LEU A 210 6.88 5.85 19.76
N SER A 211 7.30 6.38 18.60
CA SER A 211 8.54 6.04 17.90
C SER A 211 9.79 6.10 18.79
N GLY A 212 10.00 7.20 19.52
CA GLY A 212 11.17 7.39 20.38
C GLY A 212 11.27 6.36 21.52
N PHE A 213 10.14 6.02 22.15
CA PHE A 213 10.11 5.02 23.21
C PHE A 213 10.36 3.61 22.67
N GLN A 214 9.78 3.29 21.51
CA GLN A 214 9.93 1.98 20.90
C GLN A 214 11.35 1.72 20.41
N GLU A 215 12.02 2.74 19.85
CA GLU A 215 13.42 2.65 19.43
C GLU A 215 14.34 2.34 20.63
N SER A 216 14.04 2.89 21.81
CA SER A 216 14.81 2.62 23.04
C SER A 216 14.69 1.17 23.53
N ILE A 217 13.54 0.52 23.28
CA ILE A 217 13.27 -0.86 23.73
C ILE A 217 13.65 -1.87 22.64
N PHE A 218 13.44 -1.51 21.38
CA PHE A 218 13.71 -2.34 20.21
C PHE A 218 14.56 -1.53 19.22
N PRO A 219 15.89 -1.49 19.40
CA PRO A 219 16.78 -0.79 18.48
C PRO A 219 16.61 -1.28 17.04
N GLY A 220 16.58 -0.36 16.09
CA GLY A 220 16.36 -0.59 14.67
C GLY A 220 14.88 -0.73 14.27
N ILE A 221 13.92 -0.64 15.21
CA ILE A 221 12.50 -0.84 14.89
C ILE A 221 11.96 0.22 13.92
N SER A 222 12.50 1.44 13.96
CA SER A 222 12.14 2.51 13.04
C SER A 222 12.45 2.14 11.59
N LEU A 223 13.51 1.39 11.31
CA LEU A 223 13.85 0.94 9.97
C LEU A 223 12.82 -0.04 9.40
N TYR A 224 12.31 -0.98 10.22
CA TYR A 224 11.25 -1.89 9.80
C TYR A 224 9.96 -1.15 9.47
N LYS A 225 9.52 -0.25 10.36
CA LYS A 225 8.34 0.60 10.13
C LYS A 225 8.47 1.42 8.86
N THR A 226 9.67 1.94 8.62
CA THR A 226 10.02 2.70 7.43
C THR A 226 9.84 1.88 6.17
N ILE A 227 10.42 0.67 6.11
CA ILE A 227 10.31 -0.19 4.93
C ILE A 227 8.84 -0.56 4.66
N VAL A 228 8.11 -0.93 5.72
CA VAL A 228 6.67 -1.25 5.62
C VAL A 228 5.87 -0.05 5.09
N PHE A 229 6.08 1.13 5.66
CA PHE A 229 5.40 2.36 5.25
C PHE A 229 5.71 2.75 3.80
N CYS A 230 6.98 2.74 3.41
CA CYS A 230 7.38 3.05 2.04
C CYS A 230 6.79 2.05 1.05
N ALA A 231 6.86 0.75 1.35
CA ALA A 231 6.35 -0.29 0.48
C ALA A 231 4.82 -0.22 0.27
N ASP A 232 4.06 0.00 1.35
CA ASP A 232 2.61 0.23 1.29
C ASP A 232 2.29 1.49 0.47
N THR A 233 2.96 2.61 0.78
CA THR A 233 2.74 3.89 0.08
C THR A 233 3.07 3.79 -1.42
N LEU A 234 4.16 3.11 -1.79
CA LEU A 234 4.54 2.87 -3.19
C LEU A 234 3.47 2.04 -3.92
N ASP A 235 2.85 1.04 -3.29
CA ASP A 235 1.71 0.33 -3.89
C ASP A 235 0.49 1.23 -4.04
N LEU A 236 0.16 2.04 -3.02
CA LEU A 236 -1.01 2.92 -3.01
C LEU A 236 -1.02 3.91 -4.17
N ILE A 237 0.15 4.38 -4.59
CA ILE A 237 0.30 5.31 -5.72
C ILE A 237 0.59 4.61 -7.04
N SER A 238 0.71 3.28 -7.09
CA SER A 238 1.06 2.55 -8.32
C SER A 238 -0.10 2.41 -9.31
N ILE A 239 0.24 2.21 -10.59
CA ILE A 239 -0.76 1.97 -11.63
C ILE A 239 -1.50 0.64 -11.40
N SER A 240 -0.79 -0.41 -10.97
CA SER A 240 -1.37 -1.71 -10.58
C SER A 240 -2.54 -1.54 -9.63
N ARG A 241 -2.37 -0.65 -8.65
CA ARG A 241 -3.40 -0.34 -7.67
C ARG A 241 -4.59 0.38 -8.29
N ALA A 242 -4.34 1.33 -9.20
CA ALA A 242 -5.34 2.02 -9.99
C ALA A 242 -6.17 1.09 -10.91
N CYS A 243 -5.58 -0.04 -11.34
CA CYS A 243 -6.27 -0.98 -12.23
C CYS A 243 -7.01 -2.09 -11.48
N ASN A 244 -6.41 -2.62 -10.41
CA ASN A 244 -7.06 -3.66 -9.59
C ASN A 244 -8.32 -3.14 -8.88
N GLY A 245 -8.33 -1.87 -8.47
CA GLY A 245 -9.53 -1.25 -7.92
C GLY A 245 -10.64 -1.08 -8.92
N TRP A 246 -10.32 -0.58 -10.12
CA TRP A 246 -11.28 -0.48 -11.21
C TRP A 246 -11.95 -1.83 -11.50
N ARG A 247 -11.14 -2.88 -11.70
CA ARG A 247 -11.65 -4.23 -11.94
C ARG A 247 -12.52 -4.75 -10.81
N SER A 248 -12.09 -4.52 -9.57
CA SER A 248 -12.86 -4.94 -8.41
C SER A 248 -14.20 -4.22 -8.31
N ILE A 249 -14.30 -2.97 -8.74
CA ILE A 249 -15.58 -2.25 -8.85
C ILE A 249 -16.48 -2.91 -9.89
N GLN A 250 -15.95 -3.18 -11.08
CA GLN A 250 -16.71 -3.81 -12.18
C GLN A 250 -17.18 -5.22 -11.79
N LYS A 251 -16.29 -6.05 -11.24
CA LYS A 251 -16.59 -7.46 -10.89
C LYS A 251 -17.41 -7.60 -9.60
N LYS A 252 -17.11 -6.80 -8.56
CA LYS A 252 -17.72 -6.96 -7.22
C LYS A 252 -18.84 -5.96 -6.94
N GLY A 253 -18.93 -4.85 -7.67
CA GLY A 253 -20.01 -3.86 -7.55
C GLY A 253 -20.09 -3.11 -6.20
N LEU A 254 -19.10 -3.27 -5.31
CA LEU A 254 -19.14 -2.81 -3.92
C LEU A 254 -19.01 -1.28 -3.81
N MET A 255 -18.19 -0.68 -4.67
CA MET A 255 -17.90 0.76 -4.73
C MET A 255 -18.37 1.33 -6.08
N ASP A 256 -18.50 2.65 -6.20
CA ASP A 256 -18.80 3.33 -7.47
C ASP A 256 -17.54 4.01 -8.03
N MET A 257 -17.46 4.17 -9.35
CA MET A 257 -16.27 4.65 -10.04
C MET A 257 -15.85 6.07 -9.63
N ARG A 258 -16.83 6.95 -9.40
CA ARG A 258 -16.58 8.30 -8.91
C ARG A 258 -15.92 8.28 -7.53
N TRP A 259 -16.39 7.42 -6.63
CA TRP A 259 -15.81 7.24 -5.30
C TRP A 259 -14.40 6.65 -5.35
N TYR A 260 -14.16 5.74 -6.30
CA TYR A 260 -12.86 5.16 -6.50
C TYR A 260 -11.80 6.16 -6.95
N ASN A 261 -12.12 6.96 -7.97
CA ASN A 261 -11.21 7.99 -8.46
C ASN A 261 -10.88 8.99 -7.36
N ARG A 262 -11.84 9.29 -6.48
CA ARG A 262 -11.58 10.08 -5.27
C ARG A 262 -10.57 9.42 -4.33
N LEU A 263 -10.72 8.14 -4.01
CA LEU A 263 -9.77 7.43 -3.14
C LEU A 263 -8.37 7.38 -3.77
N LEU A 264 -8.28 7.14 -5.08
CA LEU A 264 -7.01 7.14 -5.81
C LEU A 264 -6.32 8.51 -5.72
N VAL A 265 -7.05 9.59 -6.02
CA VAL A 265 -6.52 10.95 -5.94
C VAL A 265 -6.13 11.30 -4.50
N LEU A 266 -6.94 10.95 -3.50
CA LEU A 266 -6.59 11.17 -2.09
C LEU A 266 -5.35 10.39 -1.66
N ASN A 267 -5.19 9.14 -2.12
CA ASN A 267 -3.99 8.34 -1.85
C ASN A 267 -2.75 8.99 -2.48
N ILE A 268 -2.86 9.53 -3.69
CA ILE A 268 -1.75 10.26 -4.34
C ILE A 268 -1.44 11.56 -3.58
N LEU A 269 -2.46 12.37 -3.30
CA LEU A 269 -2.31 13.66 -2.61
C LEU A 269 -1.77 13.53 -1.18
N SER A 270 -2.11 12.45 -0.48
CA SER A 270 -1.66 12.22 0.90
C SER A 270 -0.38 11.38 0.97
N GLY A 271 -0.20 10.43 0.06
CA GLY A 271 0.94 9.52 0.02
C GLY A 271 2.22 10.19 -0.47
N LEU A 272 2.14 10.99 -1.56
CA LEU A 272 3.35 11.62 -2.12
C LEU A 272 4.04 12.57 -1.15
N PRO A 273 3.35 13.55 -0.51
CA PRO A 273 4.03 14.46 0.41
C PRO A 273 4.55 13.76 1.65
N ARG A 274 3.86 12.72 2.13
CA ARG A 274 4.33 11.93 3.26
C ARG A 274 5.60 11.16 2.92
N LEU A 275 5.67 10.59 1.72
CA LEU A 275 6.89 9.90 1.28
C LEU A 275 8.06 10.88 1.13
N GLU A 276 7.83 12.06 0.53
CA GLU A 276 8.85 13.11 0.36
C GLU A 276 9.34 13.72 1.68
N GLN A 277 8.47 13.82 2.69
CA GLN A 277 8.82 14.34 4.02
C GLN A 277 9.38 13.27 4.97
N HIS A 278 9.34 11.99 4.58
CA HIS A 278 9.82 10.93 5.45
C HIS A 278 11.36 10.89 5.44
N PRO A 279 12.02 10.76 6.61
CA PRO A 279 13.50 10.77 6.71
C PRO A 279 14.22 9.71 5.86
N SER A 280 13.50 8.71 5.36
CA SER A 280 14.00 7.61 4.54
C SER A 280 13.75 7.78 3.05
N PHE A 281 13.18 8.91 2.63
CA PHE A 281 12.85 9.21 1.25
C PHE A 281 14.03 8.97 0.30
N ALA A 282 15.24 9.32 0.74
CA ALA A 282 16.48 9.11 -0.02
C ALA A 282 16.70 7.65 -0.44
N ILE A 283 16.34 6.68 0.42
CA ILE A 283 16.52 5.24 0.15
C ILE A 283 15.55 4.76 -0.93
N ALA A 284 14.33 5.31 -0.94
CA ALA A 284 13.25 4.93 -1.84
C ALA A 284 13.15 5.83 -3.09
N LEU A 285 14.01 6.86 -3.21
CA LEU A 285 13.86 7.95 -4.16
C LEU A 285 13.73 7.47 -5.62
N ASP A 286 14.61 6.57 -6.06
CA ASP A 286 14.57 6.07 -7.46
C ASP A 286 13.27 5.30 -7.74
N LEU A 287 12.83 4.47 -6.78
CA LEU A 287 11.59 3.71 -6.90
C LEU A 287 10.41 4.68 -6.97
N TYR A 288 10.42 5.67 -6.09
CA TYR A 288 9.41 6.71 -6.03
C TYR A 288 9.33 7.51 -7.32
N GLN A 289 10.45 7.95 -7.90
CA GLN A 289 10.45 8.70 -9.15
C GLN A 289 9.87 7.87 -10.31
N ILE A 290 10.24 6.59 -10.41
CA ILE A 290 9.70 5.68 -11.42
C ILE A 290 8.18 5.52 -11.26
N ILE A 291 7.70 5.28 -10.03
CA ILE A 291 6.27 5.10 -9.78
C ILE A 291 5.50 6.41 -9.96
N LYS A 292 6.03 7.54 -9.48
CA LYS A 292 5.43 8.87 -9.65
C LYS A 292 5.31 9.20 -11.13
N GLN A 293 6.38 9.05 -11.91
CA GLN A 293 6.39 9.34 -13.34
C GLN A 293 5.40 8.46 -14.10
N SER A 294 5.48 7.13 -13.91
CA SER A 294 4.59 6.19 -14.61
C SER A 294 3.11 6.41 -14.24
N THR A 295 2.82 6.70 -12.97
CA THR A 295 1.47 7.02 -12.51
C THR A 295 0.98 8.33 -13.10
N TYR A 296 1.84 9.35 -13.20
CA TYR A 296 1.47 10.60 -13.84
C TYR A 296 1.17 10.42 -15.32
N GLU A 297 1.97 9.64 -16.04
CA GLU A 297 1.73 9.30 -17.44
C GLU A 297 0.40 8.58 -17.62
N TYR A 298 0.12 7.58 -16.78
CA TYR A 298 -1.15 6.85 -16.77
C TYR A 298 -2.33 7.80 -16.52
N VAL A 299 -2.26 8.62 -15.47
CA VAL A 299 -3.34 9.57 -15.14
C VAL A 299 -3.49 10.64 -16.23
N SER A 300 -2.40 11.13 -16.81
CA SER A 300 -2.43 12.10 -17.92
C SER A 300 -3.08 11.54 -19.17
N ARG A 301 -2.86 10.26 -19.45
CA ARG A 301 -3.37 9.59 -20.65
C ARG A 301 -4.85 9.22 -20.54
N PHE A 302 -5.31 8.77 -19.37
CA PHE A 302 -6.66 8.22 -19.20
C PHE A 302 -7.59 9.09 -18.35
N PHE A 303 -7.04 9.98 -17.52
CA PHE A 303 -7.79 10.87 -16.62
C PHE A 303 -7.26 12.32 -16.71
N PRO A 304 -7.27 12.95 -17.90
CA PRO A 304 -6.59 14.22 -18.15
C PRO A 304 -7.08 15.39 -17.26
N THR A 305 -8.33 15.33 -16.79
CA THR A 305 -8.88 16.30 -15.82
C THR A 305 -8.22 16.16 -14.44
N ASP A 306 -8.01 14.93 -13.98
CA ASP A 306 -7.34 14.62 -12.71
C ASP A 306 -5.83 14.89 -12.82
N ALA A 307 -5.24 14.62 -13.98
CA ALA A 307 -3.84 14.92 -14.27
C ALA A 307 -3.52 16.42 -14.18
N LYS A 308 -4.40 17.29 -14.71
CA LYS A 308 -4.23 18.75 -14.59
C LYS A 308 -4.19 19.20 -13.12
N LEU A 309 -4.97 18.56 -12.25
CA LEU A 309 -4.99 18.85 -10.81
C LEU A 309 -3.76 18.31 -10.09
N LEU A 310 -3.29 17.13 -10.50
CA LEU A 310 -2.11 16.47 -9.93
C LEU A 310 -0.79 17.04 -10.48
N SER A 311 -0.80 17.72 -11.62
CA SER A 311 0.38 18.25 -12.31
C SER A 311 1.29 19.09 -11.39
N GLY A 312 0.70 19.87 -10.48
CA GLY A 312 1.45 20.66 -9.51
C GLY A 312 2.23 19.83 -8.48
N LEU A 313 1.77 18.63 -8.13
CA LEU A 313 2.43 17.71 -7.19
C LEU A 313 3.30 16.67 -7.91
N MET A 314 2.86 16.21 -9.08
CA MET A 314 3.53 15.17 -9.86
C MET A 314 4.75 15.72 -10.62
N ASN A 315 4.73 17.00 -11.02
CA ASN A 315 5.85 17.64 -11.73
C ASN A 315 6.82 18.38 -10.79
N GLN A 316 6.56 18.38 -9.48
CA GLN A 316 7.52 18.92 -8.51
C GLN A 316 8.73 17.99 -8.44
N LYS A 317 9.92 18.59 -8.62
CA LYS A 317 11.17 17.91 -8.27
C LYS A 317 11.12 17.53 -6.79
N PRO A 318 11.54 16.32 -6.43
CA PRO A 318 11.62 15.90 -5.04
C PRO A 318 12.45 16.91 -4.25
N ILE A 319 11.92 17.40 -3.12
CA ILE A 319 12.69 18.24 -2.20
C ILE A 319 13.60 17.30 -1.42
N VAL A 320 14.86 17.19 -1.84
CA VAL A 320 15.89 16.50 -1.07
C VAL A 320 16.38 17.47 0.00
N GLN A 321 16.03 17.23 1.27
CA GLN A 321 16.56 17.97 2.42
C GLN A 321 17.87 17.38 2.89
#